data_AF-A0A965FHN6-F1
#
_entry.id   AF-A0A965FHN6-F1
#
_cell.length_a   1.000
_cell.length_b   1.000
_cell.length_c   1.000
_cell.angle_alpha   90.00
_cell.angle_beta   90.00
_cell.angle_gamma   90.00
#
_symmetry.space_group_name_H-M   'P 1'
#
loop_
_entity.id
_entity.type
_entity.pdbx_description
1 polymer ?
#
loop_
_entity_poly.entity_id
_entity_poly.type
_entity_poly.pdbx_seq_one_letter_code
_entity_poly.pdbx_strand_id
1 'polypeptide(L)'
;MRLLLLVITSIIFNVSPIMAADSQDPAGELNPYVNAFVASKATNAKLEQSSSEPQLFSGKDKVADKHRMEELGFELLGYSDFQAGNVSPEMALQQARKIRADRVLLYSERVSKVPSHVKLQQLKDAKQSGQPQAESDAIYKYFATYWAKLVKPSLGVHVKVPSKEEPAEGLQVLVVIDGSPAQAAGLKKGDSLISIGDVQLLGVNDLSQAVKQYAGQTVELVYVRNTMRQQEKLTLN
;
A
#
# COMPACT_ATOMS: atom_id res chain seq x y z
N MET A 1 26.68 74.42 -6.59
CA MET A 1 28.12 74.14 -6.32
C MET A 1 28.25 72.62 -6.17
N ARG A 2 28.76 71.83 -7.14
CA ARG A 2 30.18 71.68 -7.60
C ARG A 2 31.10 71.67 -6.38
N LEU A 3 31.89 70.63 -6.03
CA LEU A 3 32.89 69.80 -6.74
C LEU A 3 33.31 68.73 -5.67
N LEU A 4 33.49 67.41 -5.84
CA LEU A 4 34.33 66.58 -6.73
C LEU A 4 35.46 65.86 -5.94
N LEU A 5 35.61 64.54 -6.18
CA LEU A 5 36.83 63.70 -6.15
C LEU A 5 37.47 63.32 -4.78
N LEU A 6 38.06 62.14 -4.51
CA LEU A 6 38.52 61.00 -5.32
C LEU A 6 38.81 59.76 -4.41
N VAL A 7 38.25 58.59 -4.77
CA VAL A 7 38.81 57.19 -4.93
C VAL A 7 39.98 56.76 -3.97
N ILE A 8 40.09 55.56 -3.37
CA ILE A 8 40.45 54.25 -3.97
C ILE A 8 40.39 53.09 -2.92
N THR A 9 39.99 51.89 -3.43
CA THR A 9 40.21 50.49 -2.98
C THR A 9 39.58 49.91 -1.70
N SER A 10 38.68 48.93 -1.89
CA SER A 10 39.04 47.50 -1.76
C SER A 10 37.96 46.61 -2.37
N ILE A 11 38.38 45.74 -3.29
CA ILE A 11 37.56 44.67 -3.87
C ILE A 11 37.63 43.49 -2.89
N ILE A 12 36.48 43.04 -2.39
CA ILE A 12 36.35 41.69 -1.82
C ILE A 12 35.16 41.04 -2.54
N PHE A 13 35.48 40.11 -3.44
CA PHE A 13 34.55 39.08 -3.90
C PHE A 13 34.23 38.19 -2.70
N ASN A 14 32.96 38.14 -2.28
CA ASN A 14 32.48 37.02 -1.48
C ASN A 14 31.38 36.31 -2.25
N VAL A 15 31.75 35.12 -2.71
CA VAL A 15 30.92 34.14 -3.38
C VAL A 15 30.00 33.52 -2.32
N SER A 16 28.69 33.60 -2.52
CA SER A 16 27.74 32.89 -1.67
C SER A 16 27.87 31.38 -1.86
N PRO A 17 27.87 30.55 -0.80
CA PRO A 17 27.31 29.23 -0.87
C PRO A 17 25.81 29.31 -0.56
N ILE A 18 25.05 28.88 -1.56
CA ILE A 18 23.67 28.44 -1.49
C ILE A 18 23.49 27.58 -0.24
N MET A 19 22.56 27.96 0.64
CA MET A 19 22.08 27.11 1.72
C MET A 19 21.41 25.89 1.08
N ALA A 20 22.15 24.79 1.00
CA ALA A 20 21.57 23.49 0.75
C ALA A 20 20.64 23.19 1.93
N ALA A 21 19.34 23.11 1.62
CA ALA A 21 18.34 22.57 2.54
C ALA A 21 18.66 21.10 2.77
N ASP A 22 19.48 20.81 3.77
CA ASP A 22 19.64 19.48 4.31
C ASP A 22 18.38 19.18 5.12
N SER A 23 17.39 18.61 4.44
CA SER A 23 16.16 18.09 5.04
C SER A 23 16.44 16.71 5.63
N GLN A 24 17.30 16.66 6.64
CA GLN A 24 17.40 15.50 7.51
C GLN A 24 16.33 15.63 8.59
N ASP A 25 15.18 15.00 8.35
CA ASP A 25 14.13 14.83 9.35
C ASP A 25 14.60 13.80 10.40
N PRO A 26 14.91 14.21 11.65
CA PRO A 26 15.37 13.30 12.69
C PRO A 26 14.31 12.29 13.13
N ALA A 27 13.04 12.45 12.70
CA ALA A 27 11.99 11.45 12.92
C ALA A 27 12.14 10.21 12.03
N GLY A 28 12.90 10.29 10.92
CA GLY A 28 13.11 9.18 9.99
C GLY A 28 14.04 8.09 10.54
N GLU A 29 15.06 8.45 11.32
CA GLU A 29 16.02 7.51 11.90
C GLU A 29 15.40 6.63 13.00
N LEU A 30 14.42 7.16 13.74
CA LEU A 30 13.80 6.50 14.90
C LEU A 30 12.48 5.80 14.60
N ASN A 31 11.97 5.87 13.36
CA ASN A 31 10.67 5.28 13.02
C ASN A 31 10.82 3.84 12.50
N PRO A 32 10.49 2.80 13.30
CA PRO A 32 10.65 1.40 12.89
C PRO A 32 9.77 1.04 11.69
N TYR A 33 8.65 1.74 11.46
CA TYR A 33 7.81 1.51 10.29
C TYR A 33 8.48 1.96 8.99
N VAL A 34 9.30 3.02 9.03
CA VAL A 34 10.06 3.48 7.87
C VAL A 34 11.21 2.51 7.58
N ASN A 35 11.93 2.12 8.63
CA ASN A 35 13.13 1.29 8.52
C ASN A 35 12.82 -0.15 8.09
N ALA A 36 11.69 -0.70 8.52
CA ALA A 36 11.24 -2.04 8.16
C ALA A 36 10.31 -2.08 6.94
N PHE A 37 10.16 -0.97 6.21
CA PHE A 37 9.26 -0.89 5.07
C PHE A 37 9.78 -1.66 3.85
N VAL A 38 8.89 -2.47 3.27
CA VAL A 38 9.10 -3.20 2.02
C VAL A 38 8.02 -2.77 1.03
N ALA A 39 8.45 -2.18 -0.09
CA ALA A 39 7.55 -1.79 -1.17
C ALA A 39 6.97 -3.03 -1.87
N SER A 40 5.69 -2.95 -2.23
CA SER A 40 5.03 -3.94 -3.08
C SER A 40 5.53 -3.85 -4.52
N LYS A 41 5.31 -4.92 -5.27
CA LYS A 41 5.52 -4.91 -6.72
C LYS A 41 4.54 -3.93 -7.37
N ALA A 42 5.05 -3.09 -8.26
CA ALA A 42 4.21 -2.19 -9.05
C ALA A 42 3.28 -3.00 -9.96
N THR A 43 2.03 -2.56 -10.05
CA THR A 43 1.04 -3.05 -11.00
C THR A 43 0.74 -1.97 -12.04
N ASN A 44 -0.03 -2.33 -13.08
CA ASN A 44 -0.51 -1.36 -14.07
C ASN A 44 -1.72 -0.55 -13.58
N ALA A 45 -2.13 -0.72 -12.31
CA ALA A 45 -3.27 -0.04 -11.74
C ALA A 45 -2.95 1.45 -11.52
N LYS A 46 -3.91 2.32 -11.82
CA LYS A 46 -3.75 3.76 -11.66
C LYS A 46 -4.23 4.17 -10.28
N LEU A 47 -3.32 4.76 -9.49
CA LEU A 47 -3.63 5.28 -8.17
C LEU A 47 -4.37 6.63 -8.26
N GLU A 48 -5.35 6.82 -7.38
CA GLU A 48 -6.01 8.09 -7.18
C GLU A 48 -5.07 9.05 -6.43
N GLN A 49 -4.97 10.30 -6.89
CA GLN A 49 -4.19 11.33 -6.19
C GLN A 49 -5.03 11.90 -5.06
N SER A 50 -5.06 11.18 -3.96
CA SER A 50 -5.72 11.63 -2.75
C SER A 50 -4.87 12.68 -2.03
N SER A 51 -5.50 13.78 -1.65
CA SER A 51 -4.91 14.83 -0.80
C SER A 51 -5.33 14.71 0.66
N SER A 52 -6.14 13.70 1.02
CA SER A 52 -6.61 13.51 2.40
C SER A 52 -5.55 12.89 3.29
N GLU A 53 -5.63 13.14 4.59
CA GLU A 53 -4.74 12.49 5.55
C GLU A 53 -4.97 10.97 5.59
N PRO A 54 -3.89 10.18 5.74
CA PRO A 54 -4.02 8.73 5.83
C PRO A 54 -4.85 8.31 7.05
N GLN A 55 -5.68 7.29 6.88
CA GLN A 55 -6.50 6.73 7.95
C GLN A 55 -5.87 5.47 8.53
N LEU A 56 -5.79 5.37 9.85
CA LEU A 56 -5.29 4.20 10.55
C LEU A 56 -6.43 3.30 11.02
N PHE A 57 -6.31 2.01 10.76
CA PHE A 57 -7.22 0.98 11.26
C PHE A 57 -6.43 -0.15 11.92
N SER A 58 -7.03 -0.79 12.93
CA SER A 58 -6.50 -2.03 13.50
C SER A 58 -6.97 -3.22 12.66
N GLY A 59 -6.04 -4.02 12.17
CA GLY A 59 -6.33 -5.27 11.47
C GLY A 59 -6.54 -6.44 12.43
N LYS A 60 -7.15 -7.53 11.93
CA LYS A 60 -7.42 -8.76 12.69
C LYS A 60 -6.92 -10.01 11.98
N ASP A 61 -7.23 -10.13 10.69
CA ASP A 61 -6.83 -11.26 9.86
C ASP A 61 -6.17 -10.70 8.60
N LYS A 62 -4.85 -10.86 8.51
CA LYS A 62 -4.05 -10.27 7.44
C LYS A 62 -4.53 -10.71 6.05
N VAL A 63 -5.02 -11.94 5.90
CA VAL A 63 -5.45 -12.48 4.60
C VAL A 63 -6.82 -11.92 4.24
N ALA A 64 -7.77 -12.00 5.17
CA ALA A 64 -9.13 -11.50 4.93
C ALA A 64 -9.16 -9.97 4.76
N ASP A 65 -8.38 -9.25 5.56
CA ASP A 65 -8.28 -7.79 5.50
C ASP A 65 -7.60 -7.35 4.20
N LYS A 66 -6.54 -8.04 3.76
CA LYS A 66 -5.91 -7.78 2.46
C LYS A 66 -6.92 -7.92 1.33
N HIS A 67 -7.66 -9.03 1.31
CA HIS A 67 -8.68 -9.27 0.30
C HIS A 67 -9.76 -8.20 0.31
N ARG A 68 -10.24 -7.81 1.50
CA ARG A 68 -11.23 -6.74 1.67
C ARG A 68 -10.72 -5.40 1.15
N MET A 69 -9.45 -5.07 1.38
CA MET A 69 -8.87 -3.83 0.85
C MET A 69 -8.84 -3.84 -0.68
N GLU A 70 -8.49 -4.97 -1.30
CA GLU A 70 -8.52 -5.14 -2.75
C GLU A 70 -9.97 -5.04 -3.30
N GLU A 71 -10.96 -5.66 -2.64
CA GLU A 71 -12.39 -5.51 -2.98
C GLU A 71 -12.85 -4.05 -2.87
N LEU A 72 -12.40 -3.33 -1.84
CA LEU A 72 -12.67 -1.91 -1.69
C LEU A 72 -11.91 -1.04 -2.71
N GLY A 73 -11.17 -1.62 -3.65
CA GLY A 73 -10.44 -0.90 -4.70
C GLY A 73 -9.22 -0.16 -4.16
N PHE A 74 -8.52 -0.74 -3.18
CA PHE A 74 -7.22 -0.26 -2.73
C PHE A 74 -6.10 -1.17 -3.22
N GLU A 75 -5.00 -0.54 -3.62
CA GLU A 75 -3.75 -1.20 -4.00
C GLU A 75 -2.78 -1.20 -2.83
N LEU A 76 -2.12 -2.33 -2.58
CA LEU A 76 -1.10 -2.44 -1.55
C LEU A 76 0.20 -1.77 -2.02
N LEU A 77 0.59 -0.67 -1.39
CA LEU A 77 1.86 0.02 -1.67
C LEU A 77 3.07 -0.68 -1.04
N GLY A 78 2.85 -1.36 0.09
CA GLY A 78 3.90 -2.05 0.81
C GLY A 78 3.48 -2.41 2.23
N TYR A 79 4.44 -2.92 3.00
CA TYR A 79 4.23 -3.31 4.38
C TYR A 79 5.47 -3.09 5.23
N SER A 80 5.30 -3.03 6.54
CA SER A 80 6.39 -3.03 7.52
C SER A 80 6.19 -4.18 8.50
N ASP A 81 7.25 -4.95 8.77
CA ASP A 81 7.23 -6.09 9.70
C ASP A 81 8.45 -6.01 10.63
N PHE A 82 8.22 -5.88 11.95
CA PHE A 82 9.29 -5.79 12.94
C PHE A 82 8.82 -6.21 14.33
N GLN A 83 9.78 -6.39 15.25
CA GLN A 83 9.51 -6.58 16.67
C GLN A 83 10.12 -5.44 17.46
N ALA A 84 9.37 -4.90 18.41
CA ALA A 84 9.79 -3.79 19.25
C ALA A 84 9.04 -3.80 20.59
N GLY A 85 9.42 -2.92 21.51
CA GLY A 85 8.62 -2.62 22.69
C GLY A 85 7.32 -1.90 22.32
N ASN A 86 6.80 -1.05 23.19
CA ASN A 86 5.63 -0.24 22.84
C ASN A 86 5.99 0.81 21.77
N VAL A 87 5.37 0.71 20.59
CA VAL A 87 5.56 1.62 19.47
C VAL A 87 4.24 2.33 19.17
N SER A 88 4.27 3.67 19.17
CA SER A 88 3.09 4.49 18.86
C SER A 88 2.55 4.20 17.45
N PRO A 89 1.24 3.96 17.28
CA PRO A 89 0.61 3.81 15.97
C PRO A 89 0.74 5.04 15.06
N GLU A 90 0.94 6.23 15.64
CA GLU A 90 1.13 7.48 14.87
C GLU A 90 2.38 7.46 13.99
N MET A 91 3.39 6.69 14.38
CA MET A 91 4.58 6.50 13.55
C MET A 91 4.24 5.77 12.24
N ALA A 92 3.23 4.89 12.23
CA ALA A 92 2.77 4.26 11.00
C ALA A 92 2.10 5.29 10.07
N LEU A 93 1.35 6.25 10.63
CA LEU A 93 0.76 7.36 9.86
C LEU A 93 1.80 8.30 9.26
N GLN A 94 2.93 8.51 9.94
CA GLN A 94 4.06 9.26 9.36
C GLN A 94 4.61 8.57 8.10
N GLN A 95 4.82 7.25 8.16
CA GLN A 95 5.26 6.48 6.99
C GLN A 95 4.21 6.51 5.88
N ALA A 96 2.93 6.40 6.23
CA ALA A 96 1.82 6.49 5.27
C ALA A 96 1.83 7.82 4.50
N ARG A 97 2.06 8.95 5.19
CA ARG A 97 2.20 10.27 4.55
C ARG A 97 3.39 10.30 3.58
N LYS A 98 4.53 9.73 3.98
CA LYS A 98 5.75 9.69 3.15
C LYS A 98 5.54 8.98 1.82
N ILE A 99 4.81 7.87 1.84
CA ILE A 99 4.54 7.06 0.63
C ILE A 99 3.20 7.37 -0.04
N ARG A 100 2.48 8.39 0.46
CA ARG A 100 1.14 8.80 -0.02
C ARG A 100 0.12 7.66 0.02
N ALA A 101 0.11 6.90 1.11
CA ALA A 101 -0.93 5.93 1.39
C ALA A 101 -2.19 6.63 1.93
N ASP A 102 -3.35 6.14 1.53
CA ASP A 102 -4.66 6.58 2.04
C ASP A 102 -5.05 5.86 3.33
N ARG A 103 -4.65 4.59 3.46
CA ARG A 103 -5.03 3.74 4.58
C ARG A 103 -3.88 2.91 5.09
N VAL A 104 -3.87 2.70 6.40
CA VAL A 104 -2.94 1.81 7.10
C VAL A 104 -3.76 0.78 7.87
N LEU A 105 -3.45 -0.50 7.66
CA LEU A 105 -3.91 -1.56 8.57
C LEU A 105 -2.75 -1.99 9.46
N LEU A 106 -2.88 -1.76 10.76
CA LEU A 106 -1.89 -2.09 11.77
C LEU A 106 -2.31 -3.32 12.58
N TYR A 107 -1.37 -4.24 12.73
CA TYR A 107 -1.49 -5.45 13.52
C TYR A 107 -0.40 -5.42 14.58
N SER A 108 -0.74 -5.77 15.82
CA SER A 108 0.22 -5.90 16.90
C SER A 108 -0.12 -7.11 17.75
N GLU A 109 0.87 -7.97 17.99
CA GLU A 109 0.73 -9.20 18.77
C GLU A 109 1.80 -9.25 19.85
N ARG A 110 1.40 -9.46 21.10
CA ARG A 110 2.34 -9.55 22.22
C ARG A 110 3.12 -10.87 22.17
N VAL A 111 4.45 -10.79 22.30
CA VAL A 111 5.36 -11.93 22.37
C VAL A 111 5.79 -12.15 23.83
N SER A 112 5.15 -13.11 24.51
CA SER A 112 5.21 -13.26 25.98
C SER A 112 6.51 -13.83 26.57
N LYS A 113 7.48 -14.26 25.76
CA LYS A 113 8.70 -14.93 26.27
C LYS A 113 9.85 -13.92 26.40
N VAL A 114 9.84 -13.16 27.49
CA VAL A 114 11.07 -12.49 27.97
C VAL A 114 12.01 -13.60 28.44
N PRO A 115 13.19 -13.80 27.82
CA PRO A 115 14.14 -14.81 28.26
C PRO A 115 14.56 -14.54 29.72
N SER A 116 14.63 -15.59 30.55
CA SER A 116 14.89 -15.46 32.00
C SER A 116 16.16 -14.66 32.34
N HIS A 117 17.16 -14.68 31.45
CA HIS A 117 18.39 -13.89 31.59
C HIS A 117 18.15 -12.38 31.54
N VAL A 118 17.25 -11.90 30.65
CA VAL A 118 16.90 -10.48 30.53
C VAL A 118 16.16 -10.01 31.78
N LYS A 119 15.26 -10.84 32.31
CA LYS A 119 14.53 -10.59 33.56
C LYS A 119 15.47 -10.45 34.77
N LEU A 120 16.52 -11.28 34.85
CA LEU A 120 17.52 -11.23 35.92
C LEU A 120 18.42 -9.99 35.86
N GLN A 121 18.71 -9.48 34.67
CA GLN A 121 19.49 -8.25 34.49
C GLN A 121 18.65 -7.02 34.87
N GLN A 122 17.42 -6.92 34.37
CA GLN A 122 16.50 -5.83 34.69
C GLN A 122 16.18 -5.74 36.20
N LEU A 123 16.11 -6.88 36.91
CA LEU A 123 15.93 -6.92 38.37
C LEU A 123 17.14 -6.38 39.16
N LYS A 124 18.36 -6.50 38.60
CA LYS A 124 19.57 -5.92 39.22
C LYS A 124 19.62 -4.42 38.99
N ASP A 125 19.27 -3.98 37.78
CA ASP A 125 19.32 -2.58 37.37
C ASP A 125 18.22 -1.75 38.07
N ALA A 126 17.02 -2.30 38.27
CA ALA A 126 15.90 -1.64 38.96
C ALA A 126 16.16 -1.41 40.47
N LYS A 127 16.99 -2.24 41.11
CA LYS A 127 17.40 -2.01 42.51
C LYS A 127 18.39 -0.86 42.68
N GLN A 128 19.04 -0.43 41.60
CA GLN A 128 20.07 0.61 41.64
C GLN A 128 19.54 2.02 41.28
N SER A 129 18.42 2.14 40.56
CA SER A 129 17.97 3.41 39.96
C SER A 129 16.78 4.10 40.62
N GLY A 130 16.03 3.44 41.52
CA GLY A 130 15.03 4.10 42.37
C GLY A 130 13.86 4.82 41.68
N GLN A 131 13.64 4.62 40.36
CA GLN A 131 12.53 5.22 39.61
C GLN A 131 11.37 4.22 39.42
N PRO A 132 10.09 4.67 39.39
CA PRO A 132 8.94 3.81 39.09
C PRO A 132 9.03 3.28 37.65
N GLN A 133 9.02 1.95 37.55
CA GLN A 133 9.21 1.18 36.33
C GLN A 133 7.95 1.23 35.45
N ALA A 134 7.95 2.09 34.43
CA ALA A 134 6.89 2.10 33.41
C ALA A 134 7.07 0.91 32.45
N GLU A 135 6.32 -0.17 32.69
CA GLU A 135 5.83 -1.18 31.74
C GLU A 135 6.69 -1.49 30.48
N SER A 136 7.99 -1.80 30.62
CA SER A 136 8.92 -2.00 29.48
C SER A 136 9.27 -3.46 29.15
N ASP A 137 8.50 -4.44 29.63
CA ASP A 137 8.81 -5.87 29.43
C ASP A 137 8.00 -6.56 28.32
N ALA A 138 7.12 -5.83 27.63
CA ALA A 138 6.29 -6.39 26.56
C ALA A 138 6.93 -6.12 25.18
N ILE A 139 7.44 -7.18 24.55
CA ILE A 139 7.79 -7.15 23.12
C ILE A 139 6.53 -7.45 22.32
N TYR A 140 6.31 -6.70 21.25
CA TYR A 140 5.24 -6.90 20.30
C TYR A 140 5.83 -7.18 18.92
N LYS A 141 5.16 -8.05 18.17
CA LYS A 141 5.34 -8.17 16.73
C LYS A 141 4.36 -7.22 16.06
N TYR A 142 4.89 -6.24 15.34
CA TYR A 142 4.12 -5.29 14.56
C TYR A 142 4.13 -5.69 13.09
N PHE A 143 2.98 -5.57 12.46
CA PHE A 143 2.85 -5.67 11.02
C PHE A 143 1.93 -4.54 10.56
N ALA A 144 2.38 -3.72 9.61
CA ALA A 144 1.58 -2.64 9.05
C ALA A 144 1.50 -2.81 7.53
N THR A 145 0.33 -2.59 6.95
CA THR A 145 0.15 -2.58 5.49
C THR A 145 -0.36 -1.22 5.05
N TYR A 146 0.15 -0.73 3.93
CA TYR A 146 -0.12 0.62 3.43
C TYR A 146 -0.80 0.55 2.09
N TRP A 147 -1.87 1.32 1.94
CA TRP A 147 -2.82 1.16 0.86
C TRP A 147 -3.14 2.48 0.20
N ALA A 148 -3.18 2.52 -1.12
CA ALA A 148 -3.63 3.67 -1.90
C ALA A 148 -4.91 3.34 -2.67
N LYS A 149 -5.82 4.31 -2.76
CA LYS A 149 -7.07 4.15 -3.49
C LYS A 149 -6.79 4.11 -4.98
N LEU A 150 -7.49 3.22 -5.70
CA LEU A 150 -7.44 3.16 -7.16
C LEU A 150 -8.38 4.20 -7.77
N VAL A 151 -7.95 4.79 -8.88
CA VAL A 151 -8.90 5.42 -9.81
C VAL A 151 -9.93 4.37 -10.19
N LYS A 152 -11.22 4.77 -10.24
CA LYS A 152 -12.32 3.86 -10.58
C LYS A 152 -11.94 3.02 -11.82
N PRO A 153 -11.90 1.68 -11.70
CA PRO A 153 -11.45 0.82 -12.77
C PRO A 153 -12.55 0.65 -13.83
N SER A 154 -12.14 0.54 -15.08
CA SER A 154 -13.06 0.37 -16.22
C SER A 154 -13.75 -1.00 -16.28
N LEU A 155 -13.17 -2.01 -15.60
CA LEU A 155 -13.78 -3.33 -15.41
C LEU A 155 -13.87 -3.67 -13.92
N GLY A 156 -12.74 -3.60 -13.20
CA GLY A 156 -12.66 -3.81 -11.75
C GLY A 156 -12.48 -5.27 -11.33
N VAL A 157 -11.54 -5.97 -11.96
CA VAL A 157 -11.14 -7.33 -11.57
C VAL A 157 -9.63 -7.43 -11.38
N HIS A 158 -9.20 -8.24 -10.42
CA HIS A 158 -7.84 -8.77 -10.40
C HIS A 158 -7.88 -10.19 -10.97
N VAL A 159 -7.00 -10.49 -11.92
CA VAL A 159 -6.99 -11.78 -12.61
C VAL A 159 -5.64 -12.47 -12.50
N LYS A 160 -5.69 -13.80 -12.50
CA LYS A 160 -4.52 -14.68 -12.66
C LYS A 160 -4.59 -15.34 -14.03
N VAL A 161 -3.47 -15.34 -14.75
CA VAL A 161 -3.31 -16.19 -15.93
C VAL A 161 -3.08 -17.63 -15.43
N PRO A 162 -3.86 -18.62 -15.90
CA PRO A 162 -3.66 -20.01 -15.50
C PRO A 162 -2.24 -20.50 -15.79
N SER A 163 -1.69 -21.33 -14.90
CA SER A 163 -0.38 -21.95 -15.10
C SER A 163 -0.55 -23.37 -15.64
N LYS A 164 0.57 -24.02 -15.99
CA LYS A 164 0.56 -25.44 -16.37
C LYS A 164 0.16 -26.34 -15.19
N GLU A 165 0.48 -25.95 -13.95
CA GLU A 165 0.11 -26.74 -12.76
C GLU A 165 -1.36 -26.56 -12.38
N GLU A 166 -1.93 -25.39 -12.66
CA GLU A 166 -3.33 -25.06 -12.40
C GLU A 166 -4.01 -24.60 -13.71
N PRO A 167 -4.33 -25.54 -14.61
CA PRO A 167 -4.97 -25.19 -15.88
C PRO A 167 -6.40 -24.73 -15.63
N ALA A 168 -6.78 -23.64 -16.28
CA ALA A 168 -8.16 -23.19 -16.37
C ALA A 168 -8.39 -22.60 -17.77
N GLU A 169 -9.65 -22.58 -18.18
CA GLU A 169 -10.04 -21.91 -19.42
C GLU A 169 -10.13 -20.40 -19.17
N GLY A 170 -9.35 -19.59 -19.87
CA GLY A 170 -9.40 -18.13 -19.76
C GLY A 170 -8.76 -17.56 -18.49
N LEU A 171 -9.10 -16.33 -18.12
CA LEU A 171 -8.48 -15.60 -17.00
C LEU A 171 -9.24 -15.79 -15.69
N GLN A 172 -8.57 -16.28 -14.65
CA GLN A 172 -9.23 -16.55 -13.37
C GLN A 172 -9.39 -15.27 -12.54
N VAL A 173 -10.61 -14.97 -12.12
CA VAL A 173 -10.94 -13.82 -11.26
C VAL A 173 -10.53 -14.11 -9.82
N LEU A 174 -9.62 -13.31 -9.29
CA LEU A 174 -9.16 -13.36 -7.90
C LEU A 174 -9.94 -12.40 -7.00
N VAL A 175 -10.24 -11.21 -7.50
CA VAL A 175 -10.93 -10.13 -6.79
C VAL A 175 -11.90 -9.45 -7.75
N VAL A 176 -13.07 -9.07 -7.24
CA VAL A 176 -14.01 -8.18 -7.91
C VAL A 176 -14.14 -6.92 -7.05
N ILE A 177 -13.88 -5.76 -7.65
CA ILE A 177 -13.87 -4.48 -6.94
C ILE A 177 -15.32 -4.01 -6.73
N ASP A 178 -15.62 -3.52 -5.52
CA ASP A 178 -16.91 -2.94 -5.15
C ASP A 178 -17.21 -1.69 -5.96
N GLY A 179 -18.47 -1.58 -6.42
CA GLY A 179 -18.96 -0.50 -7.28
C GLY A 179 -18.43 -0.55 -8.72
N SER A 180 -17.75 -1.62 -9.12
CA SER A 180 -17.18 -1.76 -10.47
C SER A 180 -18.17 -2.32 -11.49
N PRO A 181 -17.92 -2.12 -12.81
CA PRO A 181 -18.62 -2.82 -13.88
C PRO A 181 -18.67 -4.35 -13.73
N ALA A 182 -17.58 -4.97 -13.26
CA ALA A 182 -17.53 -6.40 -13.02
C ALA A 182 -18.50 -6.85 -11.93
N GLN A 183 -18.59 -6.09 -10.81
CA GLN A 183 -19.58 -6.36 -9.77
C GLN A 183 -21.00 -6.18 -10.30
N ALA A 184 -21.26 -5.12 -11.07
CA ALA A 184 -22.56 -4.85 -11.66
C ALA A 184 -23.00 -5.96 -12.64
N ALA A 185 -22.06 -6.55 -13.37
CA ALA A 185 -22.29 -7.73 -14.22
C ALA A 185 -22.41 -9.05 -13.44
N GLY A 186 -22.32 -9.02 -12.10
CA GLY A 186 -22.49 -10.19 -11.25
C GLY A 186 -21.30 -11.15 -11.22
N LEU A 187 -20.12 -10.70 -11.64
CA LEU A 187 -18.90 -11.49 -11.53
C LEU A 187 -18.51 -11.72 -10.07
N LYS A 188 -17.84 -12.85 -9.83
CA LYS A 188 -17.41 -13.30 -8.51
C LYS A 188 -16.00 -13.87 -8.59
N LYS A 189 -15.31 -13.88 -7.45
CA LYS A 189 -14.07 -14.64 -7.28
C LYS A 189 -14.28 -16.10 -7.69
N GLY A 190 -13.32 -16.63 -8.44
CA GLY A 190 -13.33 -17.99 -8.95
C GLY A 190 -13.96 -18.14 -10.34
N ASP A 191 -14.60 -17.10 -10.88
CA ASP A 191 -15.01 -17.09 -12.29
C ASP A 191 -13.80 -17.14 -13.20
N SER A 192 -13.95 -17.76 -14.37
CA SER A 192 -12.93 -17.74 -15.41
C SER A 192 -13.46 -16.97 -16.62
N LEU A 193 -12.86 -15.82 -16.91
CA LEU A 193 -13.27 -14.94 -18.00
C LEU A 193 -12.80 -15.52 -19.34
N ILE A 194 -13.74 -15.75 -20.25
CA ILE A 194 -13.47 -16.39 -21.54
C ILE A 194 -13.37 -15.37 -22.66
N SER A 195 -14.36 -14.49 -22.79
CA SER A 195 -14.36 -13.44 -23.82
C SER A 195 -15.14 -12.21 -23.39
N ILE A 196 -14.78 -11.06 -23.96
CA ILE A 196 -15.55 -9.81 -23.89
C ILE A 196 -15.79 -9.38 -25.33
N GLY A 197 -17.04 -9.42 -25.76
CA GLY A 197 -17.42 -9.23 -27.15
C GLY A 197 -16.75 -10.26 -28.06
N ASP A 198 -16.04 -9.78 -29.07
CA ASP A 198 -15.29 -10.59 -30.02
C ASP A 198 -13.86 -10.93 -29.54
N VAL A 199 -13.40 -10.37 -28.42
CA VAL A 199 -12.05 -10.58 -27.91
C VAL A 199 -12.01 -11.78 -26.97
N GLN A 200 -11.32 -12.84 -27.40
CA GLN A 200 -10.99 -14.00 -26.57
C GLN A 200 -9.90 -13.62 -25.53
N LEU A 201 -10.09 -14.02 -24.28
CA LEU A 201 -9.21 -13.69 -23.16
C LEU A 201 -8.27 -14.85 -22.82
N LEU A 202 -7.07 -14.85 -23.42
CA LEU A 202 -6.04 -15.86 -23.15
C LEU A 202 -4.93 -15.32 -22.24
N GLY A 203 -4.76 -14.00 -22.20
CA GLY A 203 -3.78 -13.31 -21.38
C GLY A 203 -4.23 -11.91 -20.97
N VAL A 204 -3.43 -11.30 -20.08
CA VAL A 204 -3.68 -9.93 -19.57
C VAL A 204 -3.67 -8.86 -20.68
N ASN A 205 -2.98 -9.12 -21.79
CA ASN A 205 -2.95 -8.22 -22.94
C ASN A 205 -4.31 -8.19 -23.67
N ASP A 206 -4.94 -9.34 -23.84
CA ASP A 206 -6.26 -9.45 -24.48
C ASP A 206 -7.32 -8.76 -23.62
N LEU A 207 -7.24 -8.93 -22.29
CA LEU A 207 -8.12 -8.21 -21.37
C LEU A 207 -7.95 -6.70 -21.49
N SER A 208 -6.69 -6.24 -21.53
CA SER A 208 -6.39 -4.82 -21.70
C SER A 208 -6.88 -4.28 -23.05
N GLN A 209 -6.81 -5.09 -24.12
CA GLN A 209 -7.36 -4.76 -25.44
C GLN A 209 -8.88 -4.67 -25.39
N ALA A 210 -9.56 -5.69 -24.88
CA ALA A 210 -11.02 -5.75 -24.83
C ALA A 210 -11.61 -4.57 -24.05
N VAL A 211 -11.02 -4.26 -22.89
CA VAL A 211 -11.43 -3.13 -22.05
C VAL A 211 -11.28 -1.80 -22.79
N LYS A 212 -10.23 -1.62 -23.60
CA LYS A 212 -10.04 -0.41 -24.42
C LYS A 212 -11.01 -0.36 -25.60
N GLN A 213 -11.20 -1.48 -26.29
CA GLN A 213 -12.04 -1.59 -27.49
C GLN A 213 -13.51 -1.30 -27.18
N TYR A 214 -14.00 -1.78 -26.03
CA TYR A 214 -15.39 -1.64 -25.62
C TYR A 214 -15.61 -0.56 -24.55
N ALA A 215 -14.65 0.34 -24.35
CA ALA A 215 -14.79 1.45 -23.41
C ALA A 215 -16.05 2.29 -23.73
N GLY A 216 -16.88 2.55 -22.71
CA GLY A 216 -18.14 3.27 -22.82
C GLY A 216 -19.30 2.46 -23.42
N GLN A 217 -19.11 1.17 -23.72
CA GLN A 217 -20.10 0.34 -24.40
C GLN A 217 -20.62 -0.77 -23.48
N THR A 218 -21.80 -1.29 -23.85
CA THR A 218 -22.34 -2.53 -23.28
C THR A 218 -22.11 -3.67 -24.26
N VAL A 219 -21.41 -4.71 -23.81
CA VAL A 219 -20.98 -5.84 -24.63
C VAL A 219 -21.28 -7.15 -23.92
N GLU A 220 -21.36 -8.24 -24.66
CA GLU A 220 -21.47 -9.58 -24.09
C GLU A 220 -20.18 -9.97 -23.37
N LEU A 221 -20.31 -10.48 -22.15
CA LEU A 221 -19.26 -11.11 -21.38
C LEU A 221 -19.55 -12.61 -21.29
N VAL A 222 -18.57 -13.43 -21.66
CA VAL A 222 -18.64 -14.88 -21.50
C VAL A 222 -17.66 -15.31 -20.41
N TYR A 223 -18.15 -16.07 -19.43
CA TYR A 223 -17.35 -16.60 -18.33
C TYR A 223 -17.77 -18.01 -17.94
N VAL A 224 -16.91 -18.72 -17.23
CA VAL A 224 -17.21 -20.04 -16.65
C VAL A 224 -17.29 -19.91 -15.13
N ARG A 225 -18.37 -20.44 -14.55
CA ARG A 225 -18.57 -20.55 -13.10
C ARG A 225 -19.02 -21.97 -12.78
N ASN A 226 -18.33 -22.63 -11.85
CA ASN A 226 -18.62 -24.02 -11.47
C ASN A 226 -18.75 -24.96 -12.69
N THR A 227 -17.83 -24.86 -13.65
CA THR A 227 -17.81 -25.60 -14.94
C THR A 227 -18.91 -25.26 -15.94
N MET A 228 -19.85 -24.39 -15.60
CA MET A 228 -20.90 -23.93 -16.51
C MET A 228 -20.49 -22.64 -17.19
N ARG A 229 -20.58 -22.62 -18.52
CA ARG A 229 -20.45 -21.39 -19.31
C ARG A 229 -21.68 -20.52 -19.10
N GLN A 230 -21.45 -19.23 -18.90
CA GLN A 230 -22.46 -18.20 -18.65
C GLN A 230 -22.19 -17.02 -19.60
N GLN A 231 -23.24 -16.26 -19.88
CA GLN A 231 -23.21 -15.07 -20.71
C GLN A 231 -23.97 -13.96 -20.00
N GLU A 232 -23.37 -12.79 -19.90
CA GLU A 232 -23.98 -11.62 -19.25
C GLU A 232 -23.69 -10.35 -20.04
N LYS A 233 -24.50 -9.31 -19.81
CA LYS A 233 -24.20 -7.97 -20.35
C LYS A 233 -23.24 -7.23 -19.43
N LEU A 234 -22.15 -6.73 -19.99
CA LEU A 234 -21.12 -5.97 -19.29
C LEU A 234 -21.05 -4.54 -19.86
N THR A 235 -21.25 -3.54 -19.02
CA THR A 235 -21.09 -2.12 -19.39
C THR A 235 -19.75 -1.61 -18.88
N LEU A 236 -18.79 -1.37 -19.77
CA LEU A 236 -17.47 -0.83 -19.41
C LEU A 236 -17.52 0.70 -19.38
N ASN A 237 -17.24 1.33 -18.24
CA ASN A 237 -17.33 2.78 -18.05
C ASN A 237 -16.25 3.37 -17.14
#